data_AF-A0A1H6IR46-F1
#
_entry.id   AF-A0A1H6IR46-F1
#
_cell.length_a   1.000
_cell.length_b   1.000
_cell.length_c   1.000
_cell.angle_alpha   90.00
_cell.angle_beta   90.00
_cell.angle_gamma   90.00
#
_symmetry.space_group_name_H-M   'P 1'
#
loop_
_entity.id
_entity.type
_entity.pdbx_description
1 polymer ?
#
loop_
_entity_poly.entity_id
_entity_poly.type
_entity_poly.pdbx_seq_one_letter_code
_entity_poly.pdbx_strand_id
1 'polypeptide(L)'
;AKLTDIQQSLIDSIVSASNTDASALANNDETSFLSILDSFRNSLPNYQITTYTYDPLIGVRSITPPSGIREVYLYDSANRLMEIREKSQTGNLLKEFKYNYKQ
;
A
#
# COMPACT_ATOMS: atom_id res chain seq x y z
N ALA A 1 -20.81 0.72 10.45
CA ALA A 1 -20.71 1.17 9.05
C ALA A 1 -21.65 0.31 8.23
N LYS A 2 -22.62 0.88 7.52
CA LYS A 2 -23.31 0.15 6.47
C LYS A 2 -22.61 0.44 5.15
N LEU A 3 -22.55 -0.55 4.26
CA LEU A 3 -22.00 -0.36 2.91
C LEU A 3 -22.72 0.77 2.16
N THR A 4 -24.01 0.97 2.45
CA THR A 4 -24.84 2.05 1.91
C THR A 4 -24.36 3.46 2.27
N ASP A 5 -23.50 3.60 3.29
CA ASP A 5 -22.98 4.89 3.74
C ASP A 5 -21.77 5.34 2.88
N ILE A 6 -21.26 4.46 2.01
CA ILE A 6 -20.12 4.71 1.13
C ILE A 6 -20.65 4.99 -0.27
N GLN A 7 -20.31 6.15 -0.83
CA GLN A 7 -20.70 6.50 -2.19
C GLN A 7 -20.05 5.55 -3.20
N GLN A 8 -20.86 5.01 -4.13
CA GLN A 8 -20.37 4.08 -5.15
C GLN A 8 -19.23 4.65 -6.00
N SER A 9 -19.24 5.97 -6.29
CA SER A 9 -18.17 6.66 -7.00
C SER A 9 -16.80 6.57 -6.32
N LEU A 10 -16.77 6.53 -4.98
CA LEU A 10 -15.54 6.35 -4.21
C LEU A 10 -14.99 4.92 -4.39
N ILE A 11 -15.89 3.93 -4.45
CA ILE A 11 -15.54 2.52 -4.70
C ILE A 11 -15.03 2.36 -6.14
N ASP A 12 -15.73 2.94 -7.12
CA ASP A 12 -15.35 2.83 -8.53
C ASP A 12 -13.97 3.46 -8.80
N SER A 13 -13.66 4.56 -8.10
CA SER A 13 -12.37 5.24 -8.18
C SER A 13 -11.21 4.37 -7.68
N ILE A 14 -11.36 3.73 -6.51
CA ILE A 14 -10.33 2.84 -5.97
C ILE A 14 -10.15 1.59 -6.82
N VAL A 15 -11.24 1.03 -7.36
CA VAL A 15 -11.19 -0.15 -8.24
C VAL A 15 -10.47 0.17 -9.55
N SER A 16 -10.81 1.30 -10.18
CA SER A 16 -10.19 1.71 -11.44
C SER A 16 -8.68 1.97 -11.27
N ALA A 17 -8.29 2.61 -10.16
CA ALA A 17 -6.90 2.85 -9.83
C ALA A 17 -6.14 1.54 -9.57
N SER A 18 -6.74 0.62 -8.81
CA SER A 18 -6.15 -0.69 -8.54
C SER A 18 -5.97 -1.52 -9.81
N ASN A 19 -6.93 -1.51 -10.74
CA ASN A 19 -6.80 -2.22 -12.02
C ASN A 19 -5.69 -1.63 -12.90
N THR A 20 -5.53 -0.30 -12.87
CA THR A 20 -4.46 0.38 -13.60
C THR A 20 -3.09 -0.01 -13.05
N ASP A 21 -2.94 0.00 -11.73
CA ASP A 21 -1.72 -0.40 -11.04
C ASP A 21 -1.39 -1.89 -11.25
N ALA A 22 -2.39 -2.77 -11.17
CA ALA A 22 -2.23 -4.20 -11.42
C ALA A 22 -1.81 -4.53 -12.87
N SER A 23 -2.03 -3.61 -13.81
CA SER A 23 -1.58 -3.75 -15.21
C SER A 23 -0.13 -3.28 -15.41
N ALA A 24 0.45 -2.59 -14.42
CA ALA A 24 1.85 -2.17 -14.44
C ALA A 24 2.79 -3.31 -14.04
N LEU A 25 4.09 -3.09 -14.21
CA LEU A 25 5.11 -4.04 -13.75
C LEU A 25 5.20 -4.02 -12.22
N ALA A 26 5.62 -5.13 -11.62
CA ALA A 26 5.94 -5.18 -10.20
C ALA A 26 6.97 -4.10 -9.83
N ASN A 27 6.85 -3.56 -8.62
CA ASN A 27 7.63 -2.44 -8.09
C ASN A 27 7.51 -1.14 -8.92
N ASN A 28 6.43 -0.96 -9.70
CA ASN A 28 6.13 0.31 -10.37
C ASN A 28 5.92 1.46 -9.37
N ASP A 29 5.84 2.69 -9.86
CA ASP A 29 5.41 3.81 -9.04
C ASP A 29 3.89 3.73 -8.74
N GLU A 30 3.55 3.48 -7.47
CA GLU A 30 2.18 3.41 -6.95
C GLU A 30 1.62 4.79 -6.53
N THR A 31 2.36 5.88 -6.70
CA THR A 31 2.00 7.21 -6.15
C THR A 31 0.58 7.63 -6.51
N SER A 32 0.14 7.39 -7.76
CA SER A 32 -1.22 7.70 -8.20
C SER A 32 -2.27 6.88 -7.46
N PHE A 33 -2.09 5.56 -7.37
CA PHE A 33 -3.03 4.68 -6.67
C PHE A 33 -3.12 5.01 -5.18
N LEU A 34 -1.97 5.25 -4.54
CA LEU A 34 -1.90 5.64 -3.14
C LEU A 34 -2.63 6.95 -2.85
N SER A 35 -2.53 7.94 -3.75
CA SER A 35 -3.25 9.21 -3.59
C SER A 35 -4.78 9.05 -3.62
N ILE A 36 -5.27 8.08 -4.41
CA ILE A 36 -6.71 7.77 -4.51
C ILE A 36 -7.18 7.04 -3.25
N LEU A 37 -6.35 6.13 -2.70
CA LEU A 37 -6.61 5.50 -1.40
C LEU A 37 -6.64 6.52 -0.25
N ASP A 38 -5.73 7.49 -0.25
CA ASP A 38 -5.72 8.57 0.73
C ASP A 38 -6.98 9.44 0.63
N SER A 39 -7.40 9.77 -0.60
CA SER A 39 -8.64 10.52 -0.86
C SER A 39 -9.89 9.76 -0.40
N PHE A 40 -9.94 8.45 -0.62
CA PHE A 40 -11.02 7.58 -0.12
C PHE A 40 -11.12 7.63 1.40
N ARG A 41 -9.99 7.46 2.10
CA ARG A 41 -9.94 7.51 3.57
C ARG A 41 -10.41 8.87 4.10
N ASN A 42 -9.93 9.95 3.51
CA ASN A 42 -10.27 11.32 3.92
C ASN A 42 -11.74 11.67 3.67
N SER A 43 -12.39 11.01 2.71
CA SER A 43 -13.82 11.17 2.42
C SER A 43 -14.74 10.47 3.44
N LEU A 44 -14.17 9.64 4.31
CA LEU A 44 -14.87 8.82 5.30
C LEU A 44 -14.30 9.04 6.72
N PRO A 45 -14.25 10.28 7.23
CA PRO A 45 -13.52 10.63 8.46
C PRO A 45 -14.06 9.97 9.74
N ASN A 46 -15.32 9.53 9.71
CA ASN A 46 -15.96 8.84 10.84
C ASN A 46 -15.64 7.33 10.87
N TYR A 47 -14.81 6.84 9.95
CA TYR A 47 -14.50 5.43 9.80
C TYR A 47 -13.00 5.18 9.97
N GLN A 48 -12.68 4.10 10.70
CA GLN A 48 -11.32 3.60 10.78
C GLN A 48 -11.07 2.71 9.57
N ILE A 49 -10.21 3.18 8.67
CA ILE A 49 -9.88 2.49 7.43
C ILE A 49 -8.41 2.10 7.47
N THR A 50 -8.12 0.87 7.07
CA THR A 50 -6.75 0.42 6.77
C THR A 50 -6.70 0.06 5.30
N THR A 51 -5.73 0.60 4.57
CA THR A 51 -5.52 0.26 3.16
C THR A 51 -4.25 -0.58 3.01
N TYR A 52 -4.32 -1.54 2.09
CA TYR A 52 -3.23 -2.44 1.74
C TYR A 52 -3.03 -2.38 0.23
N THR A 53 -1.79 -2.26 -0.22
CA THR A 53 -1.42 -2.51 -1.62
C THR A 53 -0.43 -3.67 -1.67
N TYR A 54 -0.41 -4.42 -2.75
CA TYR A 54 0.46 -5.59 -2.89
C TYR A 54 0.77 -5.88 -4.36
N ASP A 55 1.96 -6.40 -4.60
CA ASP A 55 2.32 -7.00 -5.88
C ASP A 55 2.06 -8.51 -5.83
N PRO A 56 1.35 -9.08 -6.82
CA PRO A 56 1.17 -10.53 -6.91
C PRO A 56 2.50 -11.28 -6.89
N LEU A 57 2.57 -12.37 -6.13
CA LEU A 57 3.73 -13.26 -5.98
C LEU A 57 4.97 -12.63 -5.30
N ILE A 58 4.90 -11.37 -4.86
CA ILE A 58 5.98 -10.70 -4.12
C ILE A 58 5.53 -10.45 -2.68
N GLY A 59 4.47 -9.65 -2.50
CA GLY A 59 3.93 -9.34 -1.19
C GLY A 59 3.35 -7.93 -1.08
N VAL A 60 3.04 -7.55 0.15
CA VAL A 60 2.46 -6.24 0.50
C VAL A 60 3.47 -5.15 0.20
N ARG A 61 3.05 -4.06 -0.42
CA ARG A 61 3.90 -2.90 -0.75
C ARG A 61 3.68 -1.73 0.18
N SER A 62 2.43 -1.50 0.57
CA SER A 62 2.11 -0.48 1.54
C SER A 62 0.97 -0.89 2.46
N ILE A 63 1.06 -0.42 3.69
CA ILE A 63 -0.02 -0.49 4.67
C ILE A 63 -0.23 0.91 5.20
N THR A 64 -1.45 1.44 5.07
CA THR A 64 -1.82 2.72 5.69
C THR A 64 -2.88 2.44 6.77
N PRO A 65 -2.51 2.41 8.06
CA PRO A 65 -3.44 2.25 9.18
C PRO A 65 -4.31 3.49 9.39
N PRO A 66 -5.36 3.44 10.25
CA PRO A 66 -6.25 4.59 10.50
C PRO A 66 -5.52 5.85 10.98
N SER A 67 -4.35 5.71 11.61
CA SER A 67 -3.49 6.85 12.01
C SER A 67 -2.93 7.65 10.82
N GLY A 68 -2.95 7.10 9.61
CA GLY A 68 -2.45 7.74 8.39
C GLY A 68 -0.93 7.62 8.20
N ILE A 69 -0.19 7.07 9.15
CA ILE A 69 1.26 6.85 9.03
C ILE A 69 1.48 5.58 8.21
N ARG A 70 1.80 5.75 6.93
CA ARG A 70 2.04 4.65 5.99
C ARG A 70 3.35 3.93 6.29
N GLU A 71 3.29 2.61 6.24
CA GLU A 71 4.43 1.71 6.14
C GLU A 71 4.61 1.28 4.68
N VAL A 72 5.86 1.27 4.22
CA VAL A 72 6.27 0.87 2.88
C VAL A 72 7.22 -0.31 3.01
N TYR A 73 6.91 -1.39 2.29
CA TYR A 73 7.59 -2.68 2.39
C TYR A 73 8.46 -2.87 1.14
N LEU A 74 9.76 -3.04 1.35
CA LEU A 74 10.74 -3.17 0.28
C LEU A 74 11.31 -4.58 0.27
N TYR A 75 11.46 -5.14 -0.92
CA TYR A 75 11.90 -6.51 -1.13
C TYR A 75 13.27 -6.55 -1.81
N ASP A 76 14.03 -7.60 -1.54
CA ASP A 76 15.25 -7.89 -2.28
C ASP A 76 14.95 -8.54 -3.64
N SER A 77 16.01 -8.78 -4.43
CA SER A 77 15.90 -9.41 -5.76
C SER A 77 15.38 -10.85 -5.74
N ALA A 78 15.27 -11.48 -4.55
CA ALA A 78 14.68 -12.80 -4.36
C ALA A 78 13.25 -12.73 -3.81
N ASN A 79 12.60 -11.56 -3.88
CA ASN A 79 11.24 -11.30 -3.38
C ASN A 79 11.08 -11.56 -1.88
N ARG A 80 12.12 -11.34 -1.08
CA ARG A 80 12.06 -11.44 0.39
C ARG A 80 12.04 -10.06 0.99
N LEU A 81 11.27 -9.90 2.07
CA LEU A 81 11.16 -8.62 2.77
C LEU A 81 12.55 -8.19 3.27
N MET A 82 13.02 -7.04 2.82
CA MET A 82 14.34 -6.50 3.13
C MET A 82 14.22 -5.32 4.10
N GLU A 83 13.31 -4.38 3.84
CA GLU A 83 13.13 -3.20 4.68
C GLU A 83 11.64 -2.84 4.85
N ILE A 84 11.34 -2.19 5.97
CA ILE A 84 10.09 -1.47 6.17
C ILE A 84 10.44 -0.02 6.44
N ARG A 85 9.84 0.91 5.70
CA ARG A 85 10.08 2.35 5.80
C ARG A 85 8.79 3.14 6.04
N GLU A 86 8.92 4.31 6.64
CA GLU A 86 7.81 5.22 6.88
C GLU A 86 7.53 6.13 5.67
N LYS A 87 6.26 6.31 5.30
CA LYS A 87 5.71 7.22 4.26
C LYS A 87 6.12 6.94 2.81
N SER A 88 7.39 6.63 2.53
CA SER A 88 7.90 6.40 1.18
C SER A 88 9.05 5.40 1.19
N GLN A 89 9.45 4.94 -0.01
CA GLN A 89 10.60 4.05 -0.20
C GLN A 89 11.94 4.69 0.24
N THR A 90 11.98 6.02 0.38
CA THR A 90 13.15 6.79 0.81
C THR A 90 12.99 7.37 2.22
N GLY A 91 11.89 7.05 2.90
CA GLY A 91 11.60 7.56 4.23
C GLY A 91 12.39 6.85 5.33
N ASN A 92 12.02 7.15 6.57
CA ASN A 92 12.69 6.65 7.76
C ASN A 92 12.66 5.12 7.78
N LEU A 93 13.82 4.49 8.01
CA LEU A 93 13.91 3.04 8.20
C LEU A 93 13.27 2.65 9.52
N LEU A 94 12.24 1.80 9.46
CA LEU A 94 11.55 1.24 10.63
C LEU A 94 12.12 -0.12 11.01
N LYS A 95 12.34 -0.99 10.02
CA LYS A 95 12.90 -2.34 10.21
C LYS A 95 13.75 -2.75 9.02
N GLU A 96 14.80 -3.53 9.27
CA GLU A 96 15.67 -4.13 8.27
C GLU A 96 15.80 -5.64 8.55
N PHE A 97 15.81 -6.44 7.49
CA PHE A 97 15.96 -7.88 7.54
C PHE A 97 17.20 -8.30 6.74
N LYS A 98 18.07 -9.08 7.38
CA LYS A 98 19.29 -9.62 6.77
C LYS A 98 19.25 -11.14 6.78
N TYR A 99 19.37 -11.74 5.60
CA TYR A 99 19.32 -13.19 5.42
C TYR A 99 20.72 -13.75 5.17
N ASN A 100 21.25 -14.51 6.13
CA ASN A 100 22.56 -15.15 6.05
C ASN A 100 22.40 -16.65 5.82
N TYR A 101 22.69 -17.12 4.60
CA TYR A 101 22.71 -18.56 4.30
C TYR A 101 24.11 -19.11 4.49
N LYS A 102 24.21 -20.32 5.03
CA LYS A 102 25.41 -21.14 4.89
C LYS A 102 25.45 -21.65 3.45
N GLN A 103 26.55 -21.36 2.76
CA GLN A 103 26.89 -22.05 1.51
C GLN A 103 27.23 -23.51 1.79
#